data_AF-A0A8J3VDR2-F1
#
_entry.id   AF-A0A8J3VDR2-F1
#
_cell.length_a   1.000
_cell.length_b   1.000
_cell.length_c   1.000
_cell.angle_alpha   90.00
_cell.angle_beta   90.00
_cell.angle_gamma   90.00
#
_symmetry.space_group_name_H-M   'P 1'
#
loop_
_entity.id
_entity.type
_entity.pdbx_description
1 polymer ?
#
loop_
_entity_poly.entity_id
_entity_poly.type
_entity_poly.pdbx_seq_one_letter_code
_entity_poly.pdbx_strand_id
1 'polypeptide(L)'
;MATTSCDRDALGAYAFGALDMGERERIAQHVQLCQRCSTELAELREVTRMLGELPPEAVLTGPPDGGDLVLQRTLRQIRAEAAVLWRRQHLRQGIAVAAAMAACIALGVMLGRSPTPHTTPTATSPTAQPLVVPGTKVASTVDAQSKTRIVVTMVPAQGWVRLNVAVSGVARGEKCRIVVVNRDGGKEIAASWMVSEKGEAEGTNVDGAAAVPLDEVTAVEVHNAVGKTLVSLRI
;
A
#
# COMPACT_ATOMS: atom_id res chain seq x y z
N MET A 1 -21.99 -42.70 -14.03
CA MET A 1 -21.80 -42.50 -12.57
C MET A 1 -21.06 -41.19 -12.40
N ALA A 2 -21.78 -40.12 -12.02
CA ALA A 2 -21.19 -38.79 -11.88
C ALA A 2 -20.41 -38.75 -10.56
N THR A 3 -19.12 -38.42 -10.64
CA THR A 3 -18.26 -38.16 -9.48
C THR A 3 -18.67 -36.84 -8.84
N THR A 4 -19.66 -36.86 -7.95
CA THR A 4 -19.97 -35.71 -7.10
C THR A 4 -18.83 -35.54 -6.10
N SER A 5 -17.97 -34.55 -6.33
CA SER A 5 -16.88 -34.17 -5.42
C SER A 5 -17.43 -33.79 -4.05
N CYS A 6 -16.72 -34.15 -2.98
CA CYS A 6 -17.04 -33.72 -1.61
C CYS A 6 -16.80 -32.22 -1.48
N ASP A 7 -17.85 -31.43 -1.67
CA ASP A 7 -17.86 -29.99 -1.45
C ASP A 7 -18.20 -29.67 0.01
N ARG A 8 -17.23 -29.09 0.72
CA ARG A 8 -17.34 -28.77 2.14
C ARG A 8 -18.28 -27.60 2.41
N ASP A 9 -18.30 -26.61 1.51
CA ASP A 9 -19.14 -25.42 1.67
C ASP A 9 -20.61 -25.80 1.48
N ALA A 10 -20.90 -26.67 0.50
CA ALA A 10 -22.24 -27.22 0.30
C ALA A 10 -22.69 -28.09 1.50
N LEU A 11 -21.79 -28.87 2.10
CA LEU A 11 -22.09 -29.66 3.30
C LEU A 11 -22.40 -28.77 4.52
N GLY A 12 -21.67 -27.67 4.68
CA GLY A 12 -21.96 -26.64 5.68
C GLY A 12 -23.33 -26.01 5.46
N ALA A 13 -23.61 -25.53 4.25
CA ALA A 13 -24.91 -24.96 3.91
C ALA A 13 -26.07 -25.96 4.14
N TYR A 14 -25.86 -27.25 3.86
CA TYR A 14 -26.81 -28.31 4.18
C TYR A 14 -27.06 -28.44 5.69
N ALA A 15 -26.00 -28.42 6.51
CA ALA A 15 -26.10 -28.51 7.97
C ALA A 15 -26.87 -27.32 8.59
N PHE A 16 -26.66 -26.11 8.06
CA PHE A 16 -27.37 -24.89 8.49
C PHE A 16 -28.76 -24.71 7.86
N GLY A 17 -29.21 -25.63 6.98
CA GLY A 17 -30.50 -25.53 6.32
C GLY A 17 -30.62 -24.41 5.28
N ALA A 18 -29.49 -23.92 4.76
CA ALA A 18 -29.41 -22.78 3.85
C ALA A 18 -29.49 -23.14 2.35
N LEU A 19 -29.64 -24.44 2.01
CA LEU A 19 -29.76 -24.92 0.63
C LEU A 19 -31.21 -24.93 0.13
N ASP A 20 -31.39 -24.79 -1.18
CA ASP A 20 -32.67 -25.02 -1.84
C ASP A 20 -33.09 -26.50 -1.79
N MET A 21 -34.35 -26.81 -2.16
CA MET A 21 -34.88 -28.17 -2.11
C MET A 21 -34.11 -29.17 -2.99
N GLY A 22 -33.70 -28.76 -4.19
CA GLY A 22 -33.02 -29.63 -5.15
C GLY A 22 -31.56 -29.89 -4.77
N GLU A 23 -30.86 -28.87 -4.29
CA GLU A 23 -29.51 -28.99 -3.75
C GLU A 23 -29.48 -29.87 -2.50
N ARG A 24 -30.45 -29.68 -1.60
CA ARG A 24 -30.58 -30.48 -0.38
C ARG A 24 -30.74 -31.96 -0.68
N GLU A 25 -31.54 -32.33 -1.68
CA GLU A 25 -31.75 -33.72 -2.05
C GLU A 25 -30.49 -34.37 -2.64
N ARG A 26 -29.74 -33.63 -3.46
CA ARG A 26 -28.45 -34.09 -4.01
C ARG A 26 -27.43 -34.35 -2.89
N ILE A 27 -27.29 -33.41 -1.95
CA ILE A 27 -26.36 -33.57 -0.83
C ILE A 27 -26.83 -34.70 0.11
N ALA A 28 -28.14 -34.84 0.35
CA ALA A 28 -28.68 -35.94 1.14
C ALA A 28 -28.33 -37.31 0.53
N GLN A 29 -28.47 -37.47 -0.78
CA GLN A 29 -28.07 -38.70 -1.49
C GLN A 29 -26.56 -38.94 -1.40
N HIS A 30 -25.74 -37.89 -1.56
CA HIS A 30 -24.28 -38.01 -1.46
C HIS A 30 -23.82 -38.44 -0.07
N VAL A 31 -24.39 -37.87 1.00
CA VAL A 31 -24.04 -38.19 2.39
C VAL A 31 -24.38 -39.65 2.74
N GLN A 32 -25.42 -40.23 2.13
CA GLN A 32 -25.74 -41.65 2.31
C GLN A 32 -24.68 -42.58 1.69
N LEU A 33 -23.96 -42.12 0.67
CA LEU A 33 -22.99 -42.92 -0.08
C LEU A 33 -21.53 -42.63 0.31
N CYS A 34 -21.26 -41.55 1.04
CA CYS A 34 -19.91 -41.10 1.39
C CYS A 34 -19.71 -41.03 2.92
N GLN A 35 -18.92 -41.97 3.46
CA GLN A 35 -18.61 -42.04 4.89
C GLN A 35 -17.86 -40.81 5.44
N ARG A 36 -17.07 -40.16 4.59
CA ARG A 36 -16.37 -38.93 4.97
C ARG A 36 -17.37 -37.79 5.23
N CYS A 37 -18.29 -37.56 4.30
CA CYS A 37 -19.30 -36.51 4.42
C CYS A 37 -20.33 -36.81 5.52
N SER A 38 -20.66 -38.08 5.79
CA SER A 38 -21.53 -38.44 6.91
C SER A 38 -20.90 -38.15 8.27
N THR A 39 -19.60 -38.43 8.42
CA THR A 39 -18.84 -38.13 9.64
C THR A 39 -18.74 -36.62 9.86
N GLU A 40 -18.35 -35.87 8.82
CA GLU A 40 -18.23 -34.41 8.90
C GLU A 40 -19.58 -33.73 9.18
N LEU A 41 -20.68 -34.24 8.60
CA LEU A 41 -22.02 -33.75 8.91
C LEU A 41 -22.43 -34.00 10.36
N ALA A 42 -22.03 -35.12 10.96
CA ALA A 42 -22.31 -35.39 12.37
C ALA A 42 -21.60 -34.39 13.29
N GLU A 43 -20.34 -34.07 12.99
CA GLU A 43 -19.57 -33.04 13.70
C GLU A 43 -20.22 -31.65 13.57
N LEU A 44 -20.59 -31.26 12.35
CA LEU A 44 -21.26 -29.98 12.09
C LEU A 44 -22.62 -29.87 12.79
N ARG A 45 -23.38 -30.97 12.87
CA ARG A 45 -24.66 -31.04 13.57
C ARG A 45 -24.54 -30.80 15.07
N GLU A 46 -23.45 -31.26 15.68
CA GLU A 46 -23.20 -31.01 17.09
C GLU A 46 -22.93 -29.52 17.36
N VAL A 47 -22.15 -28.85 16.51
CA VAL A 47 -21.91 -27.41 16.60
C VAL A 47 -23.21 -26.61 16.38
N THR A 48 -24.02 -26.99 15.39
CA THR A 48 -25.32 -26.32 15.14
C THR A 48 -26.31 -26.53 16.28
N ARG A 49 -26.28 -27.69 16.95
CA ARG A 49 -27.07 -27.92 18.16
C ARG A 49 -26.67 -26.96 19.28
N MET A 50 -25.38 -26.80 19.55
CA MET A 50 -24.88 -25.85 20.56
C MET A 50 -25.26 -24.39 20.22
N LEU A 51 -25.20 -24.02 18.94
CA LEU A 51 -25.65 -22.70 18.49
C LEU A 51 -27.16 -22.50 18.68
N GLY A 52 -27.96 -23.57 18.53
CA GLY A 52 -29.41 -23.53 18.79
C GLY A 52 -29.80 -23.38 20.26
N GLU A 53 -28.87 -23.62 21.20
CA GLU A 53 -29.09 -23.44 22.64
C GLU A 53 -28.82 -22.00 23.11
N LEU A 54 -28.35 -21.11 22.23
CA LEU A 54 -28.09 -19.72 22.59
C LEU A 54 -29.40 -19.02 22.99
N PRO A 55 -29.46 -18.38 24.17
CA PRO A 55 -30.60 -17.58 24.56
C PRO A 55 -30.75 -16.38 23.60
N PRO A 56 -31.97 -15.88 23.36
CA PRO A 56 -32.20 -14.76 22.45
C PRO A 56 -31.41 -13.51 22.85
N GLU A 57 -31.15 -13.32 24.15
CA GLU A 57 -30.33 -12.25 24.71
C GLU A 57 -28.86 -12.29 24.24
N ALA A 58 -28.34 -13.48 23.92
CA ALA A 58 -26.98 -13.65 23.39
C ALA A 58 -26.89 -13.45 21.87
N VAL A 59 -28.03 -13.42 21.18
CA VAL A 59 -28.11 -13.19 19.74
C VAL A 59 -28.05 -11.67 19.48
N LEU A 60 -26.83 -11.14 19.46
CA LEU A 60 -26.59 -9.76 19.05
C LEU A 60 -26.97 -9.59 17.57
N THR A 61 -28.08 -8.91 17.32
CA THR A 61 -28.55 -8.67 15.96
C THR A 61 -28.00 -7.33 15.47
N GLY A 62 -26.90 -7.40 14.72
CA GLY A 62 -26.27 -6.23 14.11
C GLY A 62 -25.36 -5.43 15.06
N PRO A 63 -24.73 -4.36 14.54
CA PRO A 63 -23.89 -3.48 15.33
C PRO A 63 -24.69 -2.84 16.49
N PRO A 64 -24.07 -2.60 17.66
CA PRO A 64 -24.75 -1.94 18.77
C PRO A 64 -25.25 -0.55 18.35
N ASP A 65 -26.34 -0.10 18.97
CA ASP A 65 -26.90 1.23 18.74
C ASP A 65 -25.82 2.32 18.94
N GLY A 66 -25.58 3.11 17.90
CA GLY A 66 -24.53 4.15 17.91
C GLY A 66 -23.11 3.65 17.61
N GLY A 67 -22.94 2.39 17.21
CA GLY A 67 -21.65 1.83 16.77
C GLY A 67 -20.99 2.66 15.66
N ASP A 68 -21.78 3.21 14.74
CA ASP A 68 -21.29 4.09 13.68
C ASP A 68 -20.71 5.40 14.22
N LEU A 69 -21.32 5.99 15.24
CA LEU A 69 -20.83 7.22 15.86
C LEU A 69 -19.54 6.97 16.62
N VAL A 70 -19.45 5.83 17.32
CA VAL A 70 -18.21 5.39 17.98
C VAL A 70 -17.12 5.18 16.94
N LEU A 71 -17.40 4.43 15.86
CA LEU A 71 -16.47 4.19 14.76
C LEU A 71 -15.98 5.50 14.14
N GLN A 72 -16.91 6.39 13.77
CA GLN A 72 -16.56 7.69 13.20
C GLN A 72 -15.74 8.55 14.16
N ARG A 73 -16.04 8.52 15.46
CA ARG A 73 -15.25 9.22 16.49
C ARG A 73 -13.85 8.64 16.56
N THR A 74 -13.70 7.32 16.65
CA THR A 74 -12.38 6.66 16.66
C THR A 74 -11.59 6.96 15.38
N LEU A 75 -12.20 6.91 14.20
CA LEU A 75 -11.53 7.25 12.95
C LEU A 75 -11.10 8.72 12.90
N ARG A 76 -11.93 9.65 13.40
CA ARG A 76 -11.57 11.06 13.54
C ARG A 76 -10.40 11.25 14.50
N GLN A 77 -10.41 10.54 15.63
CA GLN A 77 -9.35 10.59 16.62
C GLN A 77 -8.02 10.06 16.06
N ILE A 78 -8.02 8.90 15.41
CA ILE A 78 -6.84 8.32 14.74
C ILE A 78 -6.27 9.30 13.70
N ARG A 79 -7.13 9.91 12.88
CA ARG A 79 -6.68 10.92 11.88
C ARG A 79 -6.09 12.17 12.55
N ALA A 80 -6.68 12.63 13.64
CA ALA A 80 -6.19 13.80 14.37
C ALA A 80 -4.82 13.53 15.01
N GLU A 81 -4.64 12.36 15.63
CA GLU A 81 -3.37 11.92 16.21
C GLU A 81 -2.28 11.77 15.14
N ALA A 82 -2.62 11.12 14.01
CA ALA A 82 -1.72 11.02 12.86
C ALA A 82 -1.31 12.40 12.31
N ALA A 83 -2.26 13.34 12.20
CA ALA A 83 -1.99 14.69 11.72
C ALA A 83 -1.09 15.51 12.68
N VAL A 84 -1.16 15.25 13.99
CA VAL A 84 -0.26 15.88 14.98
C VAL A 84 1.16 15.35 14.84
N LEU A 85 1.33 14.03 14.70
CA LEU A 85 2.65 13.41 14.48
C LEU A 85 3.28 13.90 13.19
N TRP A 86 2.50 13.94 12.11
CA TRP A 86 2.96 14.43 10.81
C TRP A 86 3.37 15.91 10.85
N ARG A 87 2.56 16.78 11.48
CA ARG A 87 2.91 18.19 11.67
C ARG A 87 4.18 18.38 12.50
N ARG A 88 4.37 17.61 13.57
CA ARG A 88 5.59 17.65 14.39
C ARG A 88 6.83 17.25 13.60
N GLN A 89 6.71 16.23 12.74
CA GLN A 89 7.80 15.78 11.88
C GLN A 89 8.15 16.85 10.84
N HIS A 90 7.16 17.44 10.17
CA HIS A 90 7.35 18.54 9.22
C HIS A 90 7.95 19.79 9.87
N LEU A 91 7.50 20.15 11.08
CA LEU A 91 8.06 21.28 11.81
C LEU A 91 9.53 21.04 12.18
N ARG A 92 9.88 19.82 12.62
CA ARG A 92 11.27 19.43 12.90
C ARG A 92 12.13 19.47 11.64
N GLN A 93 11.62 19.00 10.52
CA GLN A 93 12.29 19.09 9.22
C GLN A 93 12.48 20.55 8.79
N GLY A 94 11.46 21.40 8.95
CA GLY A 94 11.56 22.84 8.67
C GLY A 94 12.60 23.56 9.52
N ILE A 95 12.69 23.25 10.82
CA ILE A 95 13.73 23.78 11.71
C ILE A 95 15.12 23.32 11.26
N ALA A 96 15.29 22.05 10.88
CA ALA A 96 16.56 21.53 10.39
C ALA A 96 17.00 22.21 9.08
N VAL A 97 16.08 22.43 8.15
CA VAL A 97 16.34 23.16 6.89
C VAL A 97 16.70 24.62 7.15
N ALA A 98 15.97 25.30 8.04
CA ALA A 98 16.26 26.69 8.40
C ALA A 98 17.63 26.85 9.09
N ALA A 99 17.99 25.92 9.99
CA ALA A 99 19.30 25.89 10.63
C ALA A 99 20.44 25.66 9.63
N ALA A 100 20.26 24.74 8.67
CA ALA A 100 21.23 24.50 7.60
C ALA A 100 21.41 25.74 6.70
N MET A 101 20.31 26.40 6.32
CA MET A 101 20.35 27.67 5.56
C MET A 101 21.10 28.76 6.32
N ALA A 102 20.83 28.95 7.62
CA ALA A 102 21.53 29.94 8.44
C ALA A 102 23.03 29.64 8.56
N ALA A 103 23.41 28.37 8.70
CA ALA A 103 24.81 27.94 8.72
C ALA A 103 25.51 28.22 7.38
N CYS A 104 24.87 27.94 6.24
CA CYS A 104 25.41 28.26 4.91
C CYS A 104 25.60 29.76 4.70
N ILE A 105 24.64 30.59 5.15
CA ILE A 105 24.74 32.05 5.06
C ILE A 105 25.87 32.57 5.95
N ALA A 106 25.97 32.08 7.19
CA ALA A 106 27.05 32.46 8.11
C ALA A 106 28.44 32.07 7.55
N LEU A 107 28.56 30.88 6.96
CA LEU A 107 29.79 30.42 6.32
C LEU A 107 30.13 31.27 5.09
N GLY A 108 29.15 31.61 4.25
CA GLY A 108 29.32 32.47 3.08
C GLY A 108 29.75 33.91 3.44
N VAL A 109 29.19 34.48 4.49
CA VAL A 109 29.57 35.83 4.98
C VAL A 109 30.98 35.84 5.58
N MET A 110 31.39 34.75 6.23
CA MET A 110 32.74 34.64 6.80
C MET A 110 33.81 34.50 5.71
N LEU A 111 33.52 33.78 4.62
CA LEU A 111 34.41 33.65 3.45
C LEU A 111 34.44 34.92 2.57
N GLY A 112 33.37 35.73 2.57
CA GLY A 112 33.26 36.95 1.76
C GLY A 112 33.96 38.20 2.31
N ARG A 113 34.63 38.12 3.48
CA ARG A 113 35.27 39.27 4.14
C ARG A 113 36.79 39.40 3.97
N SER A 114 37.38 38.71 3.00
CA SER A 114 38.79 38.91 2.66
C SER A 114 38.93 40.01 1.59
N PRO A 115 39.58 41.15 1.87
CA PRO A 115 39.87 42.15 0.84
C PRO A 115 41.14 41.77 0.07
N THR A 116 41.21 42.16 -1.22
CA THR A 116 42.35 42.19 -2.17
C THR A 116 42.20 41.24 -3.39
N PRO A 117 42.87 41.52 -4.53
CA PRO A 117 42.23 42.11 -5.70
C PRO A 117 42.21 41.16 -6.91
N HIS A 118 41.47 41.58 -7.94
CA HIS A 118 41.35 40.97 -9.27
C HIS A 118 42.54 40.11 -9.73
N THR A 119 42.29 38.82 -9.96
CA THR A 119 42.70 38.07 -11.16
C THR A 119 41.81 36.83 -11.24
N THR A 120 41.18 36.58 -12.38
CA THR A 120 40.40 35.38 -12.68
C THR A 120 41.32 34.16 -12.79
N PRO A 121 41.07 33.12 -11.99
CA PRO A 121 41.00 31.78 -12.57
C PRO A 121 39.74 31.03 -12.11
N THR A 122 39.18 30.28 -13.06
CA THR A 122 38.11 29.29 -12.94
C THR A 122 38.19 28.51 -11.62
N ALA A 123 37.26 28.77 -10.70
CA ALA A 123 37.09 27.98 -9.48
C ALA A 123 36.08 26.85 -9.77
N THR A 124 36.60 25.63 -9.91
CA THR A 124 35.82 24.40 -9.83
C THR A 124 35.20 24.30 -8.44
N SER A 125 33.88 24.51 -8.33
CA SER A 125 33.14 24.24 -7.08
C SER A 125 33.34 22.79 -6.66
N PRO A 126 33.57 22.47 -5.37
CA PRO A 126 33.51 21.10 -4.92
C PRO A 126 32.05 20.64 -5.07
N THR A 127 31.80 19.76 -6.03
CA THR A 127 30.54 19.04 -6.14
C THR A 127 30.25 18.37 -4.80
N ALA A 128 29.21 18.82 -4.11
CA ALA A 128 28.66 18.07 -2.98
C ALA A 128 28.22 16.71 -3.52
N GLN A 129 29.03 15.69 -3.25
CA GLN A 129 28.71 14.32 -3.64
C GLN A 129 27.49 13.91 -2.79
N PRO A 130 26.35 13.57 -3.41
CA PRO A 130 25.22 13.04 -2.65
C PRO A 130 25.68 11.77 -1.94
N LEU A 131 25.30 11.62 -0.67
CA LEU A 131 25.58 10.43 0.13
C LEU A 131 24.83 9.24 -0.51
N VAL A 132 25.47 8.56 -1.47
CA VAL A 132 24.87 7.40 -2.15
C VAL A 132 24.84 6.25 -1.16
N VAL A 133 23.65 5.87 -0.71
CA VAL A 133 23.47 4.66 0.09
C VAL A 133 23.86 3.46 -0.79
N PRO A 134 24.82 2.61 -0.38
CA PRO A 134 25.23 1.44 -1.15
C PRO A 134 24.03 0.57 -1.54
N GLY A 135 23.99 0.11 -2.79
CA GLY A 135 22.89 -0.70 -3.31
C GLY A 135 21.66 0.10 -3.76
N THR A 136 21.69 1.44 -3.72
CA THR A 136 20.63 2.26 -4.32
C THR A 136 20.54 2.03 -5.83
N LYS A 137 19.35 1.73 -6.33
CA LYS A 137 19.06 1.62 -7.77
C LYS A 137 18.21 2.80 -8.23
N VAL A 138 18.54 3.37 -9.38
CA VAL A 138 17.71 4.41 -10.03
C VAL A 138 17.35 3.93 -11.42
N ALA A 139 16.06 3.98 -11.75
CA ALA A 139 15.56 3.57 -13.05
C ALA A 139 14.40 4.48 -13.48
N SER A 140 14.17 4.60 -14.78
CA SER A 140 13.14 5.48 -15.34
C SER A 140 12.54 4.89 -16.60
N THR A 141 11.26 5.17 -16.84
CA THR A 141 10.59 4.79 -18.09
C THR A 141 9.47 5.77 -18.42
N VAL A 142 8.97 5.67 -19.64
CA VAL A 142 7.80 6.40 -20.14
C VAL A 142 6.88 5.41 -20.83
N ASP A 143 5.61 5.42 -20.46
CA ASP A 143 4.61 4.64 -21.18
C ASP A 143 4.18 5.37 -22.46
N ALA A 144 4.13 4.65 -23.57
CA ALA A 144 3.84 5.24 -24.87
C ALA A 144 2.36 5.63 -25.04
N GLN A 145 1.44 4.95 -24.36
CA GLN A 145 -0.01 5.15 -24.49
C GLN A 145 -0.53 6.21 -23.52
N SER A 146 -0.21 6.07 -22.24
CA SER A 146 -0.63 7.02 -21.20
C SER A 146 0.21 8.29 -21.19
N LYS A 147 1.38 8.27 -21.84
CA LYS A 147 2.41 9.33 -21.75
C LYS A 147 2.91 9.58 -20.32
N THR A 148 2.59 8.69 -19.39
CA THR A 148 3.04 8.78 -18.00
C THR A 148 4.52 8.41 -17.95
N ARG A 149 5.31 9.30 -17.34
CA ARG A 149 6.75 9.11 -17.08
C ARG A 149 6.96 8.87 -15.61
N ILE A 150 7.87 7.94 -15.29
CA ILE A 150 8.33 7.71 -13.92
C ILE A 150 9.85 7.69 -13.84
N VAL A 151 10.37 8.22 -12.74
CA VAL A 151 11.74 8.05 -12.27
C VAL A 151 11.66 7.50 -10.86
N VAL A 152 12.28 6.36 -10.63
CA VAL A 152 12.20 5.60 -9.39
C VAL A 152 13.59 5.46 -8.82
N THR A 153 13.78 5.94 -7.59
CA THR A 153 14.95 5.65 -6.76
C THR A 153 14.56 4.62 -5.71
N MET A 154 15.23 3.48 -5.69
CA MET A 154 15.03 2.39 -4.73
C MET A 154 16.25 2.28 -3.82
N VAL A 155 16.03 2.47 -2.53
CA VAL A 155 17.07 2.34 -1.50
C VAL A 155 16.80 1.04 -0.73
N PRO A 156 17.76 0.12 -0.66
CA PRO A 156 17.58 -1.13 0.07
C PRO A 156 17.48 -0.89 1.58
N ALA A 157 16.68 -1.71 2.25
CA ALA A 157 16.60 -1.83 3.69
C ALA A 157 16.47 -3.32 4.09
N GLN A 158 16.56 -3.64 5.38
CA GLN A 158 16.55 -5.03 5.86
C GLN A 158 15.21 -5.72 5.58
N GLY A 159 15.12 -6.49 4.50
CA GLY A 159 13.93 -7.25 4.09
C GLY A 159 12.85 -6.42 3.38
N TRP A 160 13.13 -5.16 3.02
CA TRP A 160 12.18 -4.26 2.37
C TRP A 160 12.90 -3.17 1.57
N VAL A 161 12.16 -2.41 0.77
CA VAL A 161 12.71 -1.33 -0.08
C VAL A 161 12.01 -0.01 0.20
N ARG A 162 12.79 1.07 0.29
CA ARG A 162 12.28 2.45 0.28
C ARG A 162 12.30 2.98 -1.15
N LEU A 163 11.23 3.63 -1.57
CA LEU A 163 11.12 4.24 -2.89
C LEU A 163 10.94 5.75 -2.78
N ASN A 164 11.61 6.49 -3.66
CA ASN A 164 11.26 7.86 -4.04
C ASN A 164 10.89 7.83 -5.52
N VAL A 165 9.66 8.22 -5.85
CA VAL A 165 9.13 8.11 -7.21
C VAL A 165 8.62 9.46 -7.69
N ALA A 166 9.28 9.99 -8.71
CA ALA A 166 8.78 11.14 -9.46
C ALA A 166 7.89 10.64 -10.60
N VAL A 167 6.64 11.09 -10.64
CA VAL A 167 5.63 10.73 -11.65
C VAL A 167 5.15 11.99 -12.35
N SER A 168 5.06 11.96 -13.69
CA SER A 168 4.53 13.08 -14.49
C SER A 168 3.66 12.57 -15.64
N GLY A 169 2.78 13.43 -16.17
CA GLY A 169 1.90 13.07 -17.29
C GLY A 169 0.62 12.32 -16.84
N VAL A 170 0.13 12.62 -15.64
CA VAL A 170 -1.13 12.10 -15.11
C VAL A 170 -2.07 13.29 -14.84
N ALA A 171 -3.34 13.16 -15.21
CA ALA A 171 -4.33 14.22 -15.05
C ALA A 171 -4.68 14.49 -13.58
N ARG A 172 -5.05 15.74 -13.26
CA ARG A 172 -5.52 16.10 -11.92
C ARG A 172 -6.74 15.30 -11.49
N GLY A 173 -6.86 15.06 -10.19
CA GLY A 173 -7.97 14.31 -9.59
C GLY A 173 -7.85 12.79 -9.73
N GLU A 174 -6.91 12.29 -10.53
CA GLU A 174 -6.63 10.85 -10.60
C GLU A 174 -6.07 10.38 -9.26
N LYS A 175 -6.66 9.31 -8.71
CA LYS A 175 -6.10 8.61 -7.55
C LYS A 175 -5.16 7.54 -8.05
N CYS A 176 -3.89 7.64 -7.69
CA CYS A 176 -2.84 6.73 -8.12
C CYS A 176 -2.25 5.95 -6.95
N ARG A 177 -1.68 4.81 -7.26
CA ARG A 177 -0.91 3.99 -6.32
C ARG A 177 0.36 3.46 -6.98
N ILE A 178 1.41 3.34 -6.19
CA ILE A 178 2.67 2.69 -6.57
C ILE A 178 2.56 1.23 -6.14
N VAL A 179 2.81 0.32 -7.06
CA VAL A 179 2.80 -1.12 -6.81
C VAL A 179 4.18 -1.67 -7.13
N VAL A 180 4.81 -2.34 -6.16
CA VAL A 180 6.05 -3.08 -6.34
C VAL A 180 5.70 -4.54 -6.62
N VAL A 181 6.28 -5.10 -7.66
CA VAL A 181 6.08 -6.50 -8.06
C VAL A 181 7.30 -7.32 -7.67
N ASN A 182 7.09 -8.34 -6.84
CA ASN A 182 8.11 -9.32 -6.46
C ASN A 182 8.34 -10.32 -7.62
N ARG A 183 9.52 -10.96 -7.67
CA ARG A 183 9.88 -12.09 -8.51
C ARG A 183 8.85 -13.22 -8.51
N ASP A 184 8.19 -13.47 -7.38
CA ASP A 184 7.14 -14.49 -7.26
C ASP A 184 5.78 -14.02 -7.82
N GLY A 185 5.71 -12.82 -8.39
CA GLY A 185 4.49 -12.22 -8.93
C GLY A 185 3.61 -11.53 -7.88
N GLY A 186 3.98 -11.61 -6.59
CA GLY A 186 3.33 -10.86 -5.51
C GLY A 186 3.37 -9.35 -5.75
N LYS A 187 2.29 -8.65 -5.37
CA LYS A 187 2.14 -7.20 -5.57
C LYS A 187 1.95 -6.50 -4.24
N GLU A 188 2.83 -5.55 -3.94
CA GLU A 188 2.80 -4.77 -2.70
C GLU A 188 2.54 -3.30 -3.01
N ILE A 189 1.56 -2.68 -2.34
CA ILE A 189 1.27 -1.26 -2.53
C ILE A 189 2.24 -0.43 -1.69
N ALA A 190 3.11 0.33 -2.36
CA ALA A 190 4.14 1.11 -1.68
C ALA A 190 3.71 2.51 -1.24
N ALA A 191 2.77 3.11 -1.99
CA ALA A 191 2.20 4.43 -1.69
C ALA A 191 0.91 4.65 -2.49
N SER A 192 0.11 5.63 -2.08
CA SER A 192 -1.02 6.14 -2.86
C SER A 192 -1.15 7.64 -2.67
N TRP A 193 -1.64 8.32 -3.72
CA TRP A 193 -1.83 9.77 -3.70
C TRP A 193 -2.94 10.18 -4.65
N MET A 194 -3.34 11.44 -4.54
CA MET A 194 -4.22 12.10 -5.49
C MET A 194 -3.40 13.14 -6.26
N VAL A 195 -3.52 13.15 -7.57
CA VAL A 195 -2.82 14.13 -8.41
C VAL A 195 -3.45 15.51 -8.22
N SER A 196 -2.67 16.47 -7.74
CA SER A 196 -3.07 17.87 -7.63
C SER A 196 -2.91 18.59 -8.97
N GLU A 197 -3.46 19.80 -9.09
CA GLU A 197 -3.24 20.66 -10.27
C GLU A 197 -1.75 20.92 -10.51
N LYS A 198 -0.99 21.21 -9.45
CA LYS A 198 0.48 21.32 -9.54
C LYS A 198 1.11 20.00 -9.99
N GLY A 199 0.61 18.88 -9.47
CA GLY A 199 1.10 17.55 -9.82
C GLY A 199 0.87 17.17 -11.30
N GLU A 200 -0.20 17.67 -11.91
CA GLU A 200 -0.44 17.53 -13.35
C GLU A 200 0.54 18.37 -14.18
N ALA A 201 0.79 19.62 -13.77
CA ALA A 201 1.66 20.55 -14.50
C ALA A 201 3.16 20.25 -14.37
N GLU A 202 3.63 19.94 -13.16
CA GLU A 202 5.06 19.80 -12.83
C GLU A 202 5.48 18.35 -12.50
N GLY A 203 4.51 17.45 -12.33
CA GLY A 203 4.74 16.12 -11.77
C GLY A 203 4.62 16.09 -10.25
N THR A 204 4.52 14.88 -9.71
CA THR A 204 4.41 14.61 -8.27
C THR A 204 5.57 13.74 -7.84
N ASN A 205 6.26 14.11 -6.75
CA ASN A 205 7.21 13.23 -6.09
C ASN A 205 6.54 12.56 -4.89
N VAL A 206 6.62 11.23 -4.81
CA VAL A 206 5.96 10.40 -3.81
C VAL A 206 6.99 9.46 -3.19
N ASP A 207 7.10 9.51 -1.87
CA ASP A 207 7.85 8.55 -1.09
C ASP A 207 6.98 7.35 -0.71
N GLY A 208 7.55 6.15 -0.73
CA GLY A 208 6.88 4.91 -0.39
C GLY A 208 7.81 3.84 0.17
N ALA A 209 7.24 2.74 0.62
CA ALA A 209 7.98 1.56 1.05
C ALA A 209 7.19 0.29 0.74
N ALA A 210 7.88 -0.78 0.35
CA ALA A 210 7.28 -2.09 0.12
C ALA A 210 8.02 -3.16 0.89
N ALA A 211 7.30 -4.09 1.52
CA ALA A 211 7.83 -5.25 2.23
C ALA A 211 8.36 -6.33 1.24
N VAL A 212 9.23 -5.91 0.33
CA VAL A 212 9.88 -6.73 -0.70
C VAL A 212 11.38 -6.38 -0.70
N PRO A 213 12.28 -7.37 -0.53
CA PRO A 213 13.72 -7.16 -0.68
C PRO A 213 14.07 -6.56 -2.04
N LEU A 214 15.05 -5.64 -2.11
CA LEU A 214 15.39 -4.94 -3.35
C LEU A 214 15.83 -5.88 -4.49
N ASP A 215 16.48 -6.98 -4.15
CA ASP A 215 16.91 -8.03 -5.08
C ASP A 215 15.76 -8.93 -5.56
N GLU A 216 14.59 -8.86 -4.92
CA GLU A 216 13.36 -9.52 -5.32
C GLU A 216 12.42 -8.60 -6.13
N VAL A 217 12.67 -7.29 -6.20
CA VAL A 217 11.88 -6.37 -7.01
C VAL A 217 12.11 -6.61 -8.51
N THR A 218 11.05 -6.92 -9.25
CA THR A 218 11.09 -7.11 -10.72
C THR A 218 10.39 -6.02 -11.50
N ALA A 219 9.44 -5.32 -10.87
CA ALA A 219 8.80 -4.17 -11.49
C ALA A 219 8.31 -3.15 -10.45
N VAL A 220 8.22 -1.89 -10.88
CA VAL A 220 7.52 -0.82 -10.18
C VAL A 220 6.48 -0.25 -11.14
N GLU A 221 5.22 -0.30 -10.72
CA GLU A 221 4.07 0.09 -11.54
C GLU A 221 3.31 1.23 -10.88
N VAL A 222 2.72 2.12 -11.69
CA VAL A 222 1.74 3.09 -11.23
C VAL A 222 0.38 2.72 -11.77
N HIS A 223 -0.58 2.51 -10.89
CA HIS A 223 -1.95 2.18 -11.25
C HIS A 223 -2.90 3.29 -10.82
N ASN A 224 -4.03 3.45 -11.51
CA ASN A 224 -5.10 4.33 -11.05
C ASN A 224 -6.11 3.63 -10.11
N ALA A 225 -7.14 4.35 -9.68
CA ALA A 225 -8.19 3.79 -8.81
C ALA A 225 -8.93 2.60 -9.42
N VAL A 226 -9.08 2.57 -10.73
CA VAL A 226 -9.79 1.50 -11.47
C VAL A 226 -8.88 0.28 -11.72
N GLY A 227 -7.59 0.36 -11.35
CA GLY A 227 -6.62 -0.73 -11.54
C GLY A 227 -5.97 -0.75 -12.92
N LYS A 228 -6.17 0.29 -13.74
CA LYS A 228 -5.44 0.46 -15.00
C LYS A 228 -3.99 0.82 -14.69
N THR A 229 -3.06 0.07 -15.29
CA THR A 229 -1.63 0.41 -15.27
C THR A 229 -1.40 1.62 -16.16
N LEU A 230 -0.90 2.71 -15.55
CA LEU A 230 -0.50 3.92 -16.25
C LEU A 230 0.92 3.78 -16.79
N VAL A 231 1.80 3.14 -16.03
CA VAL A 231 3.19 2.88 -16.43
C VAL A 231 3.73 1.67 -15.67
N SER A 232 4.60 0.90 -16.32
CA SER A 232 5.30 -0.25 -15.72
C SER A 232 6.78 -0.13 -16.03
N LEU A 233 7.60 -0.02 -14.97
CA LEU A 233 9.05 -0.03 -15.04
C LEU A 233 9.56 -1.40 -14.63
N ARG A 234 10.23 -2.10 -15.55
CA ARG A 234 10.92 -3.36 -15.25
C ARG A 234 12.33 -3.08 -14.72
N ILE A 235 12.76 -3.86 -13.74
CA ILE A 235 14.06 -3.76 -13.06
C ILE A 235 14.94 -4.95 -13.44
#